data_AF-A0A936KVW9-F1
#
_entry.id   AF-A0A936KVW9-F1
#
_cell.length_a   1.000
_cell.length_b   1.000
_cell.length_c   1.000
_cell.angle_alpha   90.00
_cell.angle_beta   90.00
_cell.angle_gamma   90.00
#
_symmetry.space_group_name_H-M   'P 1'
#
loop_
_entity.id
_entity.type
_entity.pdbx_description
1 polymer ?
#
loop_
_entity_poly.entity_id
_entity_poly.type
_entity_poly.pdbx_seq_one_letter_code
_entity_poly.pdbx_strand_id
1 'polypeptide(L)'
;MIIVLLWFYKDSILGKIVEKFEFAQKYRSQISNFSEPARAIQYIVLSLSFARYVVFSSQFALCVFLFIPNISIEECLLCIGATYLFTTIIPTFALAEFGIRGPIAVAIFSLYNYDALSVFSATILVWVINLAIPAALGSVLMLSNKKKANSNYSPHEL
;
A
#
# COMPACT_ATOMS: atom_id res chain seq x y z
N MET A 1 -2.65 -1.20 -6.44
CA MET A 1 -2.08 -1.51 -7.78
C MET A 1 -2.85 -2.61 -8.48
N ILE A 2 -3.02 -3.79 -7.88
CA ILE A 2 -3.72 -4.93 -8.52
C ILE A 2 -5.16 -4.59 -8.92
N ILE A 3 -5.94 -3.91 -8.06
CA ILE A 3 -7.33 -3.52 -8.38
C ILE A 3 -7.41 -2.65 -9.65
N VAL A 4 -6.50 -1.68 -9.82
CA VAL A 4 -6.45 -0.79 -10.99
C VAL A 4 -6.03 -1.55 -12.25
N LEU A 5 -5.07 -2.47 -12.15
CA LEU A 5 -4.64 -3.33 -13.26
C LEU A 5 -5.72 -4.32 -13.70
N LEU A 6 -6.41 -4.95 -12.74
CA LEU A 6 -7.56 -5.82 -13.01
C LEU A 6 -8.70 -5.05 -13.68
N TRP A 7 -8.88 -3.79 -13.31
CA TRP A 7 -9.87 -2.91 -13.93
C TRP A 7 -9.49 -2.49 -15.35
N PHE A 8 -8.21 -2.19 -15.60
CA PHE A 8 -7.71 -1.87 -16.94
C PHE A 8 -7.78 -3.07 -17.90
N TYR A 9 -7.62 -4.30 -17.40
CA TYR A 9 -7.72 -5.55 -18.17
C TYR A 9 -9.14 -6.16 -18.23
N LYS A 10 -10.15 -5.44 -17.74
CA LYS A 10 -11.55 -5.89 -17.67
C LYS A 10 -12.10 -6.36 -19.03
N ASP A 11 -11.75 -5.69 -20.12
CA ASP A 11 -12.30 -5.96 -21.46
C ASP A 11 -11.84 -7.30 -22.09
N SER A 12 -10.76 -7.94 -21.60
CA SER A 12 -10.27 -9.20 -22.21
C SER A 12 -10.37 -10.43 -21.31
N ILE A 13 -10.37 -10.28 -19.98
CA ILE A 13 -10.26 -11.41 -19.04
C ILE A 13 -11.50 -11.54 -18.15
N LEU A 14 -12.05 -10.43 -17.66
CA LEU A 14 -13.20 -10.45 -16.75
C LEU A 14 -14.49 -10.88 -17.45
N GLY A 15 -14.71 -10.49 -18.72
CA GLY A 15 -15.86 -10.96 -19.50
C GLY A 15 -15.92 -12.49 -19.63
N LYS A 16 -14.78 -13.14 -19.89
CA LYS A 16 -14.69 -14.60 -20.07
C LYS A 16 -14.83 -15.40 -18.77
N ILE A 17 -14.37 -14.84 -17.64
CA ILE A 17 -14.46 -15.50 -16.32
C ILE A 17 -15.87 -15.35 -15.73
N VAL A 18 -16.49 -14.17 -15.91
CA VAL A 18 -17.86 -13.88 -15.42
C VAL A 18 -18.91 -14.75 -16.14
N GLU A 19 -18.70 -15.10 -17.41
CA GLU A 19 -19.57 -16.07 -18.10
C GLU A 19 -19.45 -17.48 -17.54
N LYS A 20 -18.31 -17.84 -16.95
CA LYS A 20 -17.99 -19.21 -16.52
C LYS A 20 -18.45 -19.55 -15.10
N PHE A 21 -18.80 -18.56 -14.28
CA PHE A 21 -19.18 -18.74 -12.86
C PHE A 21 -20.59 -18.20 -12.58
N GLU A 22 -21.51 -19.08 -12.17
CA GLU A 22 -22.91 -18.73 -11.84
C GLU A 22 -23.02 -17.69 -10.71
N PHE A 23 -22.06 -17.67 -9.78
CA PHE A 23 -22.00 -16.68 -8.68
C PHE A 23 -21.74 -15.25 -9.18
N ALA A 24 -20.99 -15.09 -10.28
CA ALA A 24 -20.68 -13.78 -10.86
C ALA A 24 -21.89 -13.19 -11.62
N GLN A 25 -22.75 -14.04 -12.19
CA GLN A 25 -23.99 -13.62 -12.85
C GLN A 25 -25.00 -12.99 -11.87
N LYS A 26 -25.02 -13.46 -10.60
CA LYS A 26 -25.90 -12.92 -9.54
C LYS A 26 -25.64 -11.44 -9.22
N TYR A 27 -24.42 -10.96 -9.46
CA TYR A 27 -24.00 -9.58 -9.22
C TYR A 27 -23.98 -8.70 -10.49
N ARG A 28 -24.41 -9.24 -11.64
CA ARG A 28 -24.36 -8.56 -12.95
C ARG A 28 -25.12 -7.24 -12.97
N SER A 29 -26.26 -7.13 -12.28
CA SER A 29 -27.04 -5.87 -12.22
C SER A 29 -26.46 -4.82 -11.28
N GLN A 30 -25.66 -5.22 -10.29
CA GLN A 30 -24.94 -4.28 -9.42
C GLN A 30 -23.67 -3.75 -10.11
N ILE A 31 -23.01 -4.57 -10.94
CA ILE A 31 -21.81 -4.17 -11.70
C ILE A 31 -22.19 -3.28 -12.91
N SER A 32 -23.35 -3.46 -13.53
CA SER A 32 -23.79 -2.67 -14.69
C SER A 32 -24.13 -1.21 -14.38
N ASN A 33 -24.38 -0.87 -13.11
CA ASN A 33 -24.67 0.51 -12.68
C ASN A 33 -23.42 1.30 -12.29
N PHE A 34 -22.23 0.69 -12.35
CA PHE A 34 -20.99 1.43 -12.16
C PHE A 34 -20.68 2.21 -13.43
N SER A 35 -20.82 3.52 -13.35
CA SER A 35 -20.34 4.46 -14.36
C SER A 35 -18.84 4.24 -14.56
N GLU A 36 -18.45 3.94 -15.79
CA GLU A 36 -17.05 3.92 -16.18
C GLU A 36 -16.41 5.29 -15.86
N PRO A 37 -15.42 5.38 -14.96
CA PRO A 37 -14.68 6.59 -14.72
C PRO A 37 -13.98 6.98 -16.02
N ALA A 38 -13.92 8.29 -16.27
CA ALA A 38 -13.28 8.82 -17.46
C ALA A 38 -11.85 8.26 -17.61
N ARG A 39 -11.45 7.90 -18.85
CA ARG A 39 -10.10 7.36 -19.14
C ARG A 39 -8.98 8.23 -18.56
N ALA A 40 -9.17 9.54 -18.47
CA ALA A 40 -8.25 10.46 -17.82
C ALA A 40 -7.95 10.09 -16.35
N ILE A 41 -8.97 9.69 -15.58
CA ILE A 41 -8.83 9.27 -14.19
C ILE A 41 -7.97 8.01 -14.10
N GLN A 42 -8.16 7.05 -15.02
CA GLN A 42 -7.37 5.81 -15.05
C GLN A 42 -5.87 6.10 -15.26
N TYR A 43 -5.52 7.00 -16.19
CA TYR A 43 -4.12 7.40 -16.43
C TYR A 43 -3.52 8.17 -15.26
N ILE A 44 -4.29 9.06 -14.60
CA ILE A 44 -3.85 9.77 -13.40
C ILE A 44 -3.55 8.77 -12.28
N VAL A 45 -4.47 7.84 -12.01
CA VAL A 45 -4.29 6.82 -10.97
C VAL A 45 -3.11 5.91 -11.28
N LEU A 46 -2.91 5.53 -12.53
CA LEU A 46 -1.76 4.73 -12.96
C LEU A 46 -0.44 5.47 -12.72
N SER A 47 -0.37 6.73 -13.15
CA SER A 47 0.82 7.57 -13.00
C SER A 47 1.14 7.82 -11.53
N LEU A 48 0.13 8.13 -10.72
CA LEU A 48 0.28 8.34 -9.28
C LEU A 48 0.69 7.05 -8.56
N SER A 49 0.16 5.90 -8.99
CA SER A 49 0.53 4.59 -8.45
C SER A 49 1.99 4.25 -8.75
N PHE A 50 2.45 4.56 -9.97
CA PHE A 50 3.84 4.38 -10.37
C PHE A 50 4.77 5.29 -9.57
N ALA A 51 4.46 6.59 -9.47
CA ALA A 51 5.23 7.54 -8.68
C ALA A 51 5.34 7.10 -7.21
N ARG A 52 4.22 6.66 -6.61
CA ARG A 52 4.20 6.12 -5.25
C ARG A 52 5.11 4.91 -5.10
N TYR A 53 5.09 3.98 -6.06
CA TYR A 53 5.97 2.81 -6.05
C TYR A 53 7.44 3.24 -6.06
N VAL A 54 7.83 4.17 -6.95
CA VAL A 54 9.21 4.67 -7.04
C VAL A 54 9.65 5.32 -5.72
N VAL A 55 8.82 6.19 -5.14
CA VAL A 55 9.14 6.86 -3.87
C VAL A 55 9.30 5.84 -2.74
N PHE A 56 8.37 4.89 -2.60
CA PHE A 56 8.41 3.91 -1.51
C PHE A 56 9.57 2.92 -1.66
N SER A 57 9.86 2.46 -2.89
CA SER A 57 11.01 1.63 -3.17
C SER A 57 12.32 2.37 -2.89
N SER A 58 12.41 3.66 -3.24
CA SER A 58 13.60 4.47 -2.96
C SER A 58 13.82 4.66 -1.46
N GLN A 59 12.77 4.97 -0.70
CA GLN A 59 12.84 5.07 0.77
C GLN A 59 13.27 3.75 1.40
N PHE A 60 12.74 2.62 0.90
CA PHE A 60 13.13 1.32 1.41
C PHE A 60 14.58 0.98 1.05
N ALA A 61 15.02 1.26 -0.16
CA ALA A 61 16.41 1.08 -0.58
C ALA A 61 17.38 1.90 0.27
N LEU A 62 17.07 3.16 0.56
CA LEU A 62 17.87 4.00 1.47
C LEU A 62 17.98 3.39 2.87
N CYS A 63 16.87 2.87 3.42
CA CYS A 63 16.90 2.17 4.70
C CYS A 63 17.73 0.88 4.61
N VAL A 64 17.59 0.11 3.54
CA VAL A 64 18.37 -1.11 3.32
C VAL A 64 19.87 -0.81 3.25
N PHE A 65 20.30 0.21 2.50
CA PHE A 65 21.70 0.61 2.44
C PHE A 65 22.24 1.10 3.80
N LEU A 66 21.37 1.66 4.65
CA LEU A 66 21.74 2.07 6.01
C LEU A 66 22.03 0.86 6.92
N PHE A 67 21.25 -0.22 6.83
CA PHE A 67 21.37 -1.40 7.71
C PHE A 67 22.18 -2.55 7.10
N ILE A 68 22.37 -2.55 5.78
CA ILE A 68 23.05 -3.58 4.99
C ILE A 68 23.96 -2.87 3.96
N PRO A 69 25.09 -2.29 4.40
CA PRO A 69 25.91 -1.43 3.53
C PRO A 69 26.61 -2.19 2.38
N ASN A 70 26.76 -3.51 2.49
CA ASN A 70 27.46 -4.33 1.50
C ASN A 70 26.53 -4.91 0.41
N ILE A 71 25.23 -4.61 0.45
CA ILE A 71 24.29 -5.11 -0.55
C ILE A 71 24.52 -4.49 -1.93
N SER A 72 24.51 -5.30 -2.98
CA SER A 72 24.55 -4.77 -4.34
C SER A 72 23.24 -4.07 -4.71
N ILE A 73 23.31 -3.09 -5.61
CA ILE A 73 22.11 -2.37 -6.07
C ILE A 73 21.10 -3.34 -6.71
N GLU A 74 21.60 -4.35 -7.43
CA GLU A 74 20.77 -5.36 -8.09
C GLU A 74 19.98 -6.20 -7.08
N GLU A 75 20.67 -6.78 -6.08
CA GLU A 75 20.02 -7.57 -5.02
C GLU A 75 19.02 -6.73 -4.22
N CYS A 76 19.38 -5.48 -3.92
CA CYS A 76 18.50 -4.54 -3.21
C CYS A 76 17.19 -4.33 -3.98
N LEU A 77 17.27 -4.01 -5.27
CA LEU A 77 16.09 -3.78 -6.12
C LEU A 77 15.26 -5.05 -6.30
N LEU A 78 15.89 -6.21 -6.51
CA LEU A 78 15.20 -7.50 -6.62
C LEU A 78 14.44 -7.85 -5.34
N CYS A 79 15.11 -7.75 -4.19
CA CYS A 79 14.50 -8.06 -2.90
C CYS A 79 13.36 -7.11 -2.53
N ILE A 80 13.50 -5.81 -2.81
CA ILE A 80 12.43 -4.82 -2.60
C ILE A 80 11.25 -5.11 -3.52
N GLY A 81 11.50 -5.38 -4.81
CA GLY A 81 10.46 -5.70 -5.79
C GLY A 81 9.69 -6.96 -5.40
N ALA A 82 10.39 -8.03 -5.02
CA ALA A 82 9.78 -9.26 -4.53
C ALA A 82 8.97 -9.02 -3.25
N THR A 83 9.51 -8.26 -2.28
CA THR A 83 8.81 -7.93 -1.04
C THR A 83 7.48 -7.25 -1.34
N TYR A 84 7.49 -6.24 -2.21
CA TYR A 84 6.26 -5.55 -2.59
C TYR A 84 5.28 -6.41 -3.37
N LEU A 85 5.77 -7.28 -4.26
CA LEU A 85 4.92 -8.22 -4.98
C LEU A 85 4.16 -9.11 -3.99
N PHE A 86 4.86 -9.76 -3.06
CA PHE A 86 4.24 -10.65 -2.07
C PHE A 86 3.30 -9.91 -1.11
N THR A 87 3.67 -8.72 -0.65
CA THR A 87 2.76 -7.92 0.21
C THR A 87 1.49 -7.48 -0.50
N THR A 88 1.50 -7.35 -1.83
CA THR A 88 0.30 -6.92 -2.58
C THR A 88 -0.69 -8.08 -2.78
N ILE A 89 -0.24 -9.33 -2.67
CA ILE A 89 -1.10 -10.52 -2.80
C ILE A 89 -1.97 -10.69 -1.56
N ILE A 90 -1.46 -10.31 -0.38
CA ILE A 90 -2.15 -10.51 0.89
C ILE A 90 -3.11 -9.33 1.13
N PRO A 91 -4.42 -9.53 1.20
CA PRO A 91 -5.35 -8.47 1.57
C PRO A 91 -5.22 -8.18 3.07
N THR A 92 -4.44 -7.15 3.42
CA THR A 92 -4.17 -6.76 4.81
C THR A 92 -4.92 -5.50 5.25
N PHE A 93 -5.35 -5.48 6.51
CA PHE A 93 -5.73 -4.24 7.20
C PHE A 93 -4.46 -3.45 7.58
N ALA A 94 -4.56 -2.12 7.68
CA ALA A 94 -3.40 -1.24 7.88
C ALA A 94 -2.49 -1.60 9.08
N LEU A 95 -3.05 -2.13 10.18
CA LEU A 95 -2.27 -2.56 11.35
C LEU A 95 -1.59 -3.93 11.13
N ALA A 96 -2.17 -4.78 10.30
CA ALA A 96 -1.61 -6.09 9.95
C ALA A 96 -0.39 -5.96 9.01
N GLU A 97 -0.30 -4.87 8.24
CA GLU A 97 0.85 -4.61 7.35
C GLU A 97 2.18 -4.50 8.11
N PHE A 98 2.16 -3.97 9.34
CA PHE A 98 3.35 -3.92 10.20
C PHE A 98 3.90 -5.32 10.50
N GLY A 99 3.01 -6.25 10.87
CA GLY A 99 3.39 -7.61 11.25
C GLY A 99 3.69 -8.55 10.08
N ILE A 100 3.26 -8.20 8.87
CA ILE A 100 3.35 -9.09 7.70
C ILE A 100 4.52 -8.71 6.78
N ARG A 101 4.77 -7.41 6.57
CA ARG A 101 5.82 -6.95 5.66
C ARG A 101 7.23 -7.28 6.16
N GLY A 102 7.47 -7.18 7.47
CA GLY A 102 8.75 -7.52 8.09
C GLY A 102 9.18 -8.96 7.82
N PRO A 103 8.38 -9.98 8.20
CA PRO A 103 8.69 -11.38 7.93
C PRO A 103 8.85 -11.71 6.44
N ILE A 104 8.04 -11.12 5.55
CA ILE A 104 8.19 -11.31 4.11
C ILE A 104 9.53 -10.77 3.62
N ALA A 105 9.91 -9.56 4.04
CA ALA A 105 11.21 -8.99 3.69
C ALA A 105 12.35 -9.86 4.22
N VAL A 106 12.31 -10.28 5.48
CA VAL A 106 13.31 -11.16 6.08
C VAL A 106 13.43 -12.48 5.30
N ALA A 107 12.32 -13.10 4.91
CA ALA A 107 12.32 -14.34 4.14
C ALA A 107 12.91 -14.19 2.73
N ILE A 108 12.76 -13.02 2.10
CA ILE A 108 13.31 -12.75 0.76
C ILE A 108 14.79 -12.42 0.84
N PHE A 109 15.19 -11.55 1.77
CA PHE A 109 16.58 -11.15 1.94
C PHE A 109 17.46 -12.28 2.49
N SER A 110 16.89 -13.25 3.23
CA SER A 110 17.63 -14.42 3.70
C SER A 110 18.08 -15.35 2.55
N LEU A 111 17.43 -15.29 1.37
CA LEU A 111 17.88 -16.01 0.18
C LEU A 111 19.29 -15.56 -0.29
N TYR A 112 19.68 -14.33 0.09
CA TYR A 112 20.99 -13.75 -0.16
C TYR A 112 21.87 -13.73 1.11
N ASN A 113 21.48 -14.47 2.17
CA ASN A 113 22.18 -14.54 3.45
C ASN A 113 22.33 -13.21 4.21
N TYR A 114 21.41 -12.27 3.98
CA TYR A 114 21.36 -11.05 4.77
C TYR A 114 20.73 -11.29 6.14
N ASP A 115 21.27 -10.62 7.17
CA ASP A 115 20.85 -10.79 8.55
C ASP A 115 19.40 -10.29 8.79
N ALA A 116 18.62 -11.09 9.52
CA ALA A 116 17.21 -10.82 9.77
C ALA A 116 16.98 -9.53 10.56
N LEU A 117 17.85 -9.21 11.53
CA LEU A 117 17.72 -8.01 12.35
C LEU A 117 17.94 -6.76 11.52
N SER A 118 18.95 -6.75 10.63
CA SER A 118 19.19 -5.64 9.70
C SER A 118 18.00 -5.41 8.76
N VAL A 119 17.48 -6.46 8.13
CA VAL A 119 16.33 -6.37 7.20
C VAL A 119 15.07 -5.91 7.92
N PHE A 120 14.81 -6.45 9.10
CA PHE A 120 13.65 -6.09 9.90
C PHE A 120 13.72 -4.63 10.37
N SER A 121 14.90 -4.17 10.80
CA SER A 121 15.14 -2.77 11.18
C SER A 121 14.90 -1.81 10.02
N ALA A 122 15.40 -2.14 8.82
CA ALA A 122 15.14 -1.36 7.60
C ALA A 122 13.63 -1.28 7.29
N THR A 123 12.93 -2.41 7.45
CA THR A 123 11.50 -2.52 7.17
C THR A 123 10.64 -1.74 8.17
N ILE A 124 10.99 -1.75 9.46
CA ILE A 124 10.33 -0.94 10.48
C ILE A 124 10.57 0.54 10.21
N LEU A 125 11.82 0.94 9.91
CA LEU A 125 12.13 2.35 9.70
C LEU A 125 11.33 2.94 8.54
N VAL A 126 11.25 2.25 7.40
CA VAL A 126 10.43 2.71 6.28
C VAL A 126 8.93 2.71 6.61
N TRP A 127 8.45 1.79 7.44
CA TRP A 127 7.06 1.79 7.92
C TRP A 127 6.77 3.00 8.82
N VAL A 128 7.71 3.35 9.71
CA VAL A 128 7.60 4.54 10.57
C VAL A 128 7.50 5.80 9.73
N ILE A 129 8.39 5.95 8.74
CA ILE A 129 8.42 7.10 7.85
C ILE A 129 7.12 7.21 7.04
N ASN A 130 6.65 6.10 6.49
CA ASN A 130 5.55 6.13 5.51
C ASN A 130 4.16 6.06 6.12
N LEU A 131 4.01 5.52 7.34
CA LEU A 131 2.70 5.32 7.96
C LEU A 131 2.61 5.90 9.38
N ALA A 132 3.57 5.60 10.25
CA ALA A 132 3.46 5.99 11.66
C ALA A 132 3.50 7.51 11.85
N ILE A 133 4.47 8.19 11.20
CA ILE A 133 4.60 9.65 11.28
C ILE A 133 3.35 10.36 10.73
N PRO A 134 2.88 10.06 9.50
CA PRO A 134 1.64 10.63 8.98
C PRO A 134 0.42 10.39 9.87
N ALA A 135 0.27 9.17 10.42
CA ALA A 135 -0.84 8.83 11.31
C ALA A 135 -0.80 9.62 12.62
N ALA A 136 0.39 9.75 13.23
CA ALA A 136 0.59 10.53 14.44
C ALA A 136 0.24 12.01 14.21
N LEU A 137 0.77 12.61 13.14
CA LEU A 137 0.46 14.00 12.78
C LEU A 137 -1.04 14.21 12.52
N GLY A 138 -1.67 13.31 11.78
CA GLY A 138 -3.12 13.33 11.54
C GLY A 138 -3.94 13.27 12.84
N SER A 139 -3.51 12.46 13.81
CA SER A 139 -4.18 12.34 15.10
C SER A 139 -4.11 13.62 15.93
N VAL A 140 -2.96 14.30 15.95
CA VAL A 140 -2.76 15.57 16.68
C VAL A 140 -3.63 16.67 16.07
N LEU A 141 -3.70 16.76 14.73
CA LEU A 141 -4.55 17.73 14.03
C LEU A 141 -6.04 17.50 14.30
N MET A 142 -6.50 16.24 14.31
CA MET A 142 -7.89 15.91 14.65
C MET A 142 -8.27 16.31 16.07
N LEU A 143 -7.41 16.03 17.06
CA LEU A 143 -7.65 16.40 18.45
C LEU A 143 -7.68 17.92 18.63
N SER A 144 -6.82 18.64 17.92
CA SER A 144 -6.77 20.10 17.94
C SER A 144 -8.05 20.72 17.37
N ASN A 145 -8.56 20.16 16.27
CA ASN A 145 -9.81 20.62 15.65
C ASN A 145 -11.05 20.31 16.51
N LYS A 146 -11.09 19.15 17.17
CA LYS A 146 -12.19 18.82 18.11
C LYS A 146 -12.24 19.75 19.32
N LYS A 147 -11.08 20.11 19.90
CA LYS A 147 -11.03 21.09 21.01
C LYS A 147 -11.55 22.47 20.59
N LYS A 148 -11.21 22.93 19.38
CA LYS A 148 -11.68 24.21 18.84
C LYS A 148 -13.19 24.21 18.57
N ALA A 149 -13.74 23.12 18.05
CA ALA A 149 -15.19 22.98 17.81
C ALA A 149 -15.99 22.96 19.11
N ASN A 150 -15.52 22.24 20.15
CA ASN A 150 -16.20 22.16 21.44
C ASN A 150 -16.11 23.47 22.25
N SER A 151 -15.07 24.28 22.06
CA SER A 151 -14.94 25.60 22.68
C SER A 151 -15.94 26.64 22.13
N ASN A 152 -16.47 26.45 20.92
CA ASN A 152 -17.44 27.37 20.32
C ASN A 152 -18.89 27.05 20.69
N TYR A 153 -19.15 25.89 21.30
CA TYR A 153 -20.44 25.56 21.91
C TYR A 153 -20.37 25.89 23.40
N SER A 154 -20.48 27.18 23.75
CA SER A 154 -20.63 27.58 25.16
C SER A 154 -22.11 27.40 25.58
N PRO A 155 -22.42 26.80 26.74
CA PRO A 155 -23.80 26.46 27.16
C PRO A 155 -24.74 27.64 27.46
N HIS A 156 -24.43 28.87 27.01
CA HIS A 156 -25.15 30.09 27.38
C HIS A 156 -26.40 30.37 26.51
N GLU A 157 -26.86 29.41 25.70
CA GLU A 157 -28.07 29.52 24.86
C GLU A 157 -29.19 28.54 25.27
N LEU A 158 -29.34 28.26 26.57
CA LEU A 158 -30.51 27.56 27.13
C LEU A 158 -31.18 28.40 28.23
#